data_AF-A0A914ZJN8-F1
#
_entry.id   AF-A0A914ZJN8-F1
#
_cell.length_a   1.000
_cell.length_b   1.000
_cell.length_c   1.000
_cell.angle_alpha   90.00
_cell.angle_beta   90.00
_cell.angle_gamma   90.00
#
_symmetry.space_group_name_H-M   'P 1'
#
loop_
_entity.id
_entity.type
_entity.pdbx_description
1 polymer ?
#
loop_
_entity_poly.entity_id
_entity_poly.type
_entity_poly.pdbx_seq_one_letter_code
_entity_poly.pdbx_strand_id
1 'polypeptide(L)'
;ELRFIIYTFPMLDVAAAVFCARLWINRQKSWLRYLIAIGVSAHLIANIIGTLVLLYASSRNYPGGDAIGYLQFMQRYDKNKPISVYVDNFAAQTGVCRFLQLYDAWEYNKSENLGVEDLSRFDFLLIGSYTDKNVVSNATQTFSSTHRLLFPVQAFQRVYMRRSSAFPYIWPVVKLREKMVVLKKLD
;
A
#
# COMPACT_ATOMS: atom_id res chain seq x y z
N GLU A 1 -19.86 12.93 6.36
CA GLU A 1 -18.56 12.74 5.67
C GLU A 1 -17.42 13.16 6.58
N LEU A 2 -16.24 12.51 6.49
CA LEU A 2 -15.07 12.81 7.32
C LEU A 2 -14.65 14.29 7.24
N ARG A 3 -14.82 14.92 6.07
CA ARG A 3 -14.47 16.32 5.84
C ARG A 3 -15.15 17.31 6.79
N PHE A 4 -16.32 16.97 7.33
CA PHE A 4 -17.06 17.87 8.23
C PHE A 4 -16.62 17.76 9.69
N ILE A 5 -16.00 16.65 10.08
CA ILE A 5 -15.63 16.38 11.47
C ILE A 5 -14.12 16.46 11.72
N ILE A 6 -13.30 16.42 10.67
CA ILE A 6 -11.83 16.37 10.81
C ILE A 6 -11.26 17.58 11.58
N TYR A 7 -11.94 18.73 11.52
CA TYR A 7 -11.55 19.95 12.22
C TYR A 7 -11.76 19.89 13.74
N THR A 8 -12.56 18.95 14.25
CA THR A 8 -12.76 18.80 15.70
C THR A 8 -11.62 18.03 16.35
N PHE A 9 -10.86 17.21 15.60
CA PHE A 9 -9.81 16.36 16.15
C PHE A 9 -8.69 17.16 16.83
N PRO A 10 -8.14 18.25 16.25
CA PRO A 10 -7.12 19.05 16.93
C PRO A 10 -7.59 19.58 18.30
N MET A 11 -8.86 19.99 18.42
CA MET A 11 -9.42 20.48 19.68
C MET A 11 -9.52 19.38 20.74
N LEU A 12 -9.94 18.18 20.34
CA LEU A 12 -10.01 17.01 21.22
C LEU A 12 -8.61 16.53 21.63
N ASP A 13 -7.65 16.53 20.71
CA ASP A 13 -6.26 16.13 20.97
C ASP A 13 -5.56 17.08 21.95
N VAL A 14 -5.80 18.40 21.84
CA VAL A 14 -5.29 19.38 22.80
C VAL A 14 -5.87 19.14 24.19
N ALA A 15 -7.19 18.89 24.29
CA ALA A 15 -7.83 18.60 25.57
C ALA A 15 -7.26 17.31 26.22
N ALA A 16 -7.09 16.26 25.42
CA ALA A 16 -6.47 15.01 25.86
C ALA A 16 -5.00 15.21 26.28
N ALA A 17 -4.23 15.99 25.51
CA ALA A 17 -2.84 16.29 25.81
C ALA A 17 -2.68 17.04 27.14
N VAL A 18 -3.54 18.03 27.42
CA VAL A 18 -3.55 18.75 28.70
C VAL A 18 -3.87 17.81 29.86
N PHE A 19 -4.84 16.90 29.70
CA PHE A 19 -5.14 15.88 30.70
C PHE A 19 -3.94 14.98 30.99
N CYS A 20 -3.32 14.42 29.95
CA CYS A 20 -2.13 13.57 30.06
C CYS A 20 -0.96 14.31 30.73
N ALA A 21 -0.71 15.58 30.36
CA ALA A 21 0.35 16.39 30.93
C ALA A 21 0.11 16.68 32.42
N ARG A 22 -1.11 17.07 32.80
CA ARG A 22 -1.47 17.32 34.20
C ARG A 22 -1.34 16.05 35.04
N LEU A 23 -1.75 14.91 34.51
CA LEU A 23 -1.61 13.62 35.19
C LEU A 23 -0.13 13.28 35.42
N TRP A 24 0.72 13.46 34.41
CA TRP A 24 2.16 13.19 34.51
C TRP A 24 2.88 14.10 35.51
N ILE A 25 2.59 15.40 35.50
CA ILE A 25 3.16 16.37 36.45
C ILE A 25 2.78 15.99 37.89
N ASN A 26 1.52 15.59 38.11
CA ASN A 26 1.00 15.28 39.43
C ASN A 26 1.19 13.80 39.86
N ARG A 27 1.95 13.00 39.08
CA ARG A 27 2.07 11.54 39.28
C ARG A 27 2.56 11.13 40.67
N GLN A 28 3.42 11.94 41.29
CA GLN A 28 4.01 11.64 42.61
C GLN A 28 3.11 11.97 43.80
N LYS A 29 1.94 12.61 43.59
CA LYS A 29 1.04 13.00 44.70
C LYS A 29 0.30 11.82 45.34
N SER A 30 0.23 10.67 44.66
CA SER A 30 -0.42 9.45 45.16
C SER A 30 0.02 8.25 44.31
N TRP A 31 0.14 7.08 44.93
CA TRP A 31 0.43 5.82 44.24
C TRP A 31 -0.55 5.52 43.10
N LEU A 32 -1.84 5.86 43.27
CA LEU A 32 -2.85 5.66 42.24
C LEU A 32 -2.58 6.55 41.02
N ARG A 33 -2.20 7.81 41.24
CA ARG A 33 -1.86 8.75 40.14
C ARG A 33 -0.62 8.29 39.39
N TYR A 34 0.35 7.73 40.10
CA TYR A 34 1.54 7.15 39.49
C TYR A 34 1.18 5.97 38.57
N LEU A 35 0.33 5.05 39.03
CA LEU A 35 -0.13 3.92 38.21
C LEU A 35 -0.90 4.37 36.97
N ILE A 36 -1.83 5.32 37.10
CA ILE A 36 -2.59 5.85 35.96
C ILE A 36 -1.62 6.56 34.98
N ALA A 37 -0.64 7.32 35.47
CA ALA A 37 0.35 7.98 34.63
C ALA A 37 1.16 6.97 33.80
N ILE A 38 1.62 5.87 34.42
CA ILE A 38 2.27 4.77 33.68
C ILE A 38 1.32 4.14 32.67
N GLY A 39 0.07 3.88 33.05
CA GLY A 39 -0.95 3.33 32.15
C GLY A 39 -1.19 4.20 30.91
N VAL A 40 -1.28 5.53 31.10
CA VAL A 40 -1.41 6.50 30.00
C VAL A 40 -0.16 6.50 29.12
N SER A 41 1.05 6.49 29.70
CA SER A 41 2.29 6.38 28.92
C SER A 41 2.35 5.09 28.10
N ALA A 42 1.98 3.95 28.69
CA ALA A 42 1.91 2.67 27.98
C ALA A 42 0.86 2.69 26.86
N HIS A 43 -0.30 3.32 27.10
CA HIS A 43 -1.34 3.51 26.08
C HIS A 43 -0.85 4.36 24.90
N LEU A 44 -0.12 5.45 25.16
CA LEU A 44 0.47 6.28 24.10
C LEU A 44 1.47 5.48 23.25
N ILE A 45 2.35 4.70 23.89
CA ILE A 45 3.29 3.82 23.19
C ILE A 45 2.54 2.79 22.33
N ALA A 46 1.49 2.17 22.87
CA ALA A 46 0.67 1.22 22.13
C ALA A 46 -0.02 1.87 20.92
N ASN A 47 -0.51 3.10 21.04
CA ASN A 47 -1.07 3.86 19.92
C ASN A 47 -0.03 4.19 18.86
N ILE A 48 1.19 4.57 19.25
CA ILE A 48 2.29 4.82 18.30
C ILE A 48 2.59 3.53 17.52
N ILE A 49 2.75 2.40 18.21
CA ILE A 49 2.99 1.10 17.57
C ILE A 49 1.84 0.75 16.62
N GLY A 50 0.59 0.87 17.07
CA GLY A 50 -0.58 0.61 16.23
C GLY A 50 -0.63 1.51 15.01
N THR A 51 -0.35 2.81 15.17
CA THR A 51 -0.30 3.78 14.08
C THR A 51 0.79 3.44 13.09
N LEU A 52 2.00 3.06 13.53
CA LEU A 52 3.09 2.64 12.65
C LEU A 52 2.74 1.37 11.85
N VAL A 53 2.06 0.40 12.49
CA VAL A 53 1.59 -0.82 11.81
C VAL A 53 0.55 -0.47 10.75
N LEU A 54 -0.42 0.36 11.08
CA LEU A 54 -1.46 0.80 10.14
C LEU A 54 -0.89 1.68 9.02
N LEU A 55 0.08 2.53 9.32
CA LEU A 55 0.80 3.35 8.35
C LEU A 55 1.56 2.45 7.36
N TYR A 56 2.29 1.46 7.85
CA TYR A 56 2.97 0.49 7.00
C TYR A 56 1.99 -0.35 6.18
N ALA A 57 0.88 -0.80 6.76
CA ALA A 57 -0.17 -1.50 6.02
C ALA A 57 -0.76 -0.63 4.90
N SER A 58 -1.03 0.65 5.20
CA SER A 58 -1.56 1.62 4.24
C SER A 58 -0.59 1.92 3.11
N SER A 59 0.72 2.06 3.41
CA SER A 59 1.72 2.32 2.37
C SER A 59 1.88 1.14 1.41
N ARG A 60 1.62 -0.10 1.86
CA ARG A 60 1.62 -1.30 1.02
C ARG A 60 0.30 -1.56 0.29
N ASN A 61 -0.69 -0.67 0.37
CA ASN A 61 -2.00 -0.85 -0.27
C ASN A 61 -2.12 -0.19 -1.67
N TYR A 62 -1.00 0.28 -2.24
CA TYR A 62 -0.94 0.94 -3.56
C TYR A 62 -0.02 0.23 -4.57
N PRO A 63 -0.24 -1.07 -4.85
CA PRO A 63 0.58 -1.83 -5.80
C PRO A 63 0.63 -1.25 -7.22
N GLY A 64 -0.43 -0.58 -7.70
CA GLY A 64 -0.42 0.08 -9.01
C GLY A 64 0.62 1.19 -9.09
N GLY A 65 0.71 2.03 -8.05
CA GLY A 65 1.74 3.07 -7.95
C GLY A 65 3.16 2.50 -7.92
N ASP A 66 3.37 1.43 -7.13
CA ASP A 66 4.65 0.71 -7.09
C ASP A 66 5.01 0.13 -8.47
N ALA A 67 4.04 -0.47 -9.16
CA ALA A 67 4.24 -1.12 -10.46
C ALA A 67 4.72 -0.13 -11.53
N ILE A 68 4.03 0.99 -11.69
CA ILE A 68 4.39 1.99 -12.69
C ILE A 68 5.71 2.69 -12.35
N GLY A 69 5.94 3.01 -11.07
CA GLY A 69 7.19 3.59 -10.60
C GLY A 69 8.38 2.68 -10.89
N TYR A 70 8.25 1.40 -10.56
CA TYR A 70 9.32 0.43 -10.77
C TYR A 70 9.54 0.10 -12.26
N LEU A 71 8.47 -0.06 -13.04
CA LEU A 71 8.57 -0.26 -14.50
C LEU A 71 9.35 0.88 -15.16
N GLN A 72 8.98 2.13 -14.87
CA GLN A 72 9.66 3.30 -15.42
C GLN A 72 11.12 3.37 -14.96
N PHE A 73 11.42 3.06 -13.69
CA PHE A 73 12.78 3.02 -13.21
C PHE A 73 13.64 1.99 -13.95
N MET A 74 13.09 0.79 -14.22
CA MET A 74 13.81 -0.25 -14.96
C MET A 74 14.03 0.13 -16.43
N GLN A 75 13.04 0.74 -17.09
CA GLN A 75 13.11 1.15 -18.49
C GLN A 75 13.57 2.60 -18.69
N ARG A 76 14.26 3.18 -17.70
CA ARG A 76 14.69 4.60 -17.73
C ARG A 76 15.57 4.98 -18.92
N TYR A 77 16.28 4.03 -19.51
CA TYR A 77 17.10 4.26 -20.71
C TYR A 77 16.24 4.37 -21.98
N ASP A 78 15.03 3.82 -21.96
CA ASP A 78 14.06 3.86 -23.04
C ASP A 78 12.97 4.92 -22.82
N LYS A 79 13.20 5.88 -21.91
CA LYS A 79 12.26 6.96 -21.58
C LYS A 79 11.79 7.79 -22.78
N ASN A 80 12.62 7.88 -23.83
CA ASN A 80 12.34 8.67 -25.03
C ASN A 80 11.83 7.79 -26.20
N LYS A 81 11.74 6.48 -26.03
CA LYS A 81 11.19 5.58 -27.04
C LYS A 81 9.67 5.55 -26.94
N PRO A 82 8.95 5.39 -28.07
CA PRO A 82 7.52 5.15 -28.03
C PRO A 82 7.25 3.77 -27.43
N ILE A 83 6.85 3.75 -26.16
CA ILE A 83 6.50 2.55 -25.40
C ILE A 83 5.04 2.66 -24.98
N SER A 84 4.31 1.56 -25.12
CA SER A 84 2.89 1.47 -24.81
C SER A 84 2.67 0.62 -23.56
N VAL A 85 1.93 1.16 -22.59
CA VAL A 85 1.67 0.57 -21.29
C VAL A 85 0.17 0.49 -21.06
N TYR A 86 -0.37 -0.72 -20.97
CA TYR A 86 -1.73 -0.92 -20.55
C TYR A 86 -1.85 -0.89 -19.02
N VAL A 87 -2.82 -0.15 -18.52
CA VAL A 87 -3.14 0.00 -17.11
C VAL A 87 -4.52 -0.58 -16.87
N ASP A 88 -4.61 -1.70 -16.17
CA ASP A 88 -5.91 -2.28 -15.83
C ASP A 88 -6.62 -1.49 -14.71
N ASN A 89 -7.88 -1.84 -14.48
CA ASN A 89 -8.70 -1.16 -13.47
C ASN A 89 -8.12 -1.32 -12.05
N PHE A 90 -7.53 -2.48 -11.73
CA PHE A 90 -6.89 -2.70 -10.43
C PHE A 90 -5.71 -1.74 -10.23
N ALA A 91 -4.81 -1.62 -11.21
CA ALA A 91 -3.66 -0.74 -11.17
C ALA A 91 -4.09 0.73 -11.05
N ALA A 92 -5.10 1.15 -11.82
CA ALA A 92 -5.67 2.50 -11.74
C ALA A 92 -6.25 2.80 -10.34
N GLN A 93 -7.00 1.87 -9.76
CA GLN A 93 -7.59 2.02 -8.43
C GLN A 93 -6.55 1.95 -7.30
N THR A 94 -5.39 1.35 -7.54
CA THR A 94 -4.32 1.14 -6.55
C THR A 94 -3.09 2.00 -6.79
N GLY A 95 -3.26 3.15 -7.43
CA GLY A 95 -2.28 4.23 -7.39
C GLY A 95 -1.67 4.64 -8.72
N VAL A 96 -1.96 3.96 -9.84
CA VAL A 96 -1.57 4.51 -11.15
C VAL A 96 -2.37 5.77 -11.43
N CYS A 97 -1.69 6.90 -11.56
CA CYS A 97 -2.29 8.18 -11.87
C CYS A 97 -1.38 9.01 -12.81
N ARG A 98 -1.92 10.09 -13.36
CA ARG A 98 -1.20 10.92 -14.33
C ARG A 98 0.08 11.56 -13.77
N PHE A 99 0.13 11.83 -12.46
CA PHE A 99 1.34 12.36 -11.81
C PHE A 99 2.51 11.35 -11.76
N LEU A 100 2.23 10.06 -11.97
CA LEU A 100 3.25 9.01 -12.02
C LEU A 100 3.70 8.67 -13.44
N GLN A 101 3.11 9.27 -14.47
CA GLN A 101 3.49 9.09 -15.87
C GLN A 101 4.66 10.04 -16.19
N LEU A 102 5.89 9.57 -15.95
CA LEU A 102 7.08 10.42 -15.97
C LEU A 102 7.70 10.56 -17.37
N TYR A 103 7.30 9.72 -18.32
CA TYR A 103 7.91 9.64 -19.64
C TYR A 103 6.92 10.03 -20.73
N ASP A 104 7.09 11.25 -21.27
CA ASP A 104 6.14 11.84 -22.24
C ASP A 104 6.05 11.06 -23.56
N ALA A 105 7.10 10.32 -23.93
CA ALA A 105 7.10 9.48 -25.13
C ALA A 105 6.28 8.19 -24.97
N TRP A 106 5.85 7.86 -23.76
CA TRP A 106 5.10 6.64 -23.49
C TRP A 106 3.58 6.86 -23.63
N GLU A 107 2.89 5.87 -24.20
CA GLU A 107 1.42 5.79 -24.20
C GLU A 107 0.96 5.01 -22.96
N TYR A 108 0.23 5.67 -22.04
CA TYR A 108 -0.42 4.98 -20.92
C TYR A 108 -1.91 4.85 -21.21
N ASN A 109 -2.39 3.62 -21.37
CA ASN A 109 -3.76 3.35 -21.82
C ASN A 109 -4.57 2.61 -20.76
N LYS A 110 -5.72 3.18 -20.36
CA LYS A 110 -6.71 2.59 -19.44
C LYS A 110 -8.04 2.43 -20.19
N SER A 111 -8.03 1.86 -21.39
CA SER A 111 -9.28 1.50 -22.06
C SER A 111 -9.82 0.25 -21.37
N GLU A 112 -11.07 0.29 -20.90
CA GLU A 112 -11.71 -0.88 -20.30
C GLU A 112 -12.28 -1.82 -21.38
N ASN A 113 -12.58 -3.06 -21.01
CA ASN A 113 -13.22 -4.07 -21.87
C ASN A 113 -12.40 -4.48 -23.11
N LEU A 114 -11.07 -4.37 -23.04
CA LEU A 114 -10.17 -4.92 -24.06
C LEU A 114 -10.03 -6.44 -23.91
N GLY A 115 -10.06 -7.15 -25.04
CA GLY A 115 -9.78 -8.58 -25.10
C GLY A 115 -8.28 -8.88 -25.01
N VAL A 116 -7.93 -10.16 -24.82
CA VAL A 116 -6.51 -10.59 -24.76
C VAL A 116 -5.77 -10.26 -26.06
N GLU A 117 -6.43 -10.34 -27.20
CA GLU A 117 -5.86 -9.99 -28.51
C GLU A 117 -5.57 -8.49 -28.62
N ASP A 118 -6.48 -7.62 -28.16
CA ASP A 118 -6.26 -6.16 -28.15
C ASP A 118 -5.07 -5.78 -27.26
N LEU A 119 -4.89 -6.52 -26.15
CA LEU A 119 -3.80 -6.31 -25.22
C LEU A 119 -2.43 -6.71 -25.79
N SER A 120 -2.39 -7.54 -26.84
CA SER A 120 -1.14 -7.96 -27.50
C SER A 120 -0.36 -6.79 -28.13
N ARG A 121 -1.03 -5.65 -28.40
CA ARG A 121 -0.37 -4.49 -28.99
C ARG A 121 0.60 -3.81 -28.03
N PHE A 122 0.33 -3.85 -26.73
CA PHE A 122 1.07 -3.10 -25.73
C PHE A 122 2.45 -3.72 -25.43
N ASP A 123 3.43 -2.89 -25.11
CA ASP A 123 4.76 -3.36 -24.72
C ASP A 123 4.78 -3.88 -23.28
N PHE A 124 3.99 -3.26 -22.41
CA PHE A 124 3.83 -3.67 -21.02
C PHE A 124 2.37 -3.72 -20.60
N LEU A 125 2.03 -4.73 -19.79
CA LEU A 125 0.71 -4.87 -19.17
C LEU A 125 0.83 -4.78 -17.65
N LEU A 126 0.08 -3.87 -17.04
CA LEU A 126 -0.11 -3.78 -15.60
C LEU A 126 -1.45 -4.45 -15.27
N ILE A 127 -1.40 -5.68 -14.76
CA ILE A 127 -2.58 -6.52 -14.50
C ILE A 127 -2.64 -6.91 -13.02
N GLY A 128 -3.76 -6.67 -12.35
CA GLY A 128 -3.98 -7.07 -10.98
C GLY A 128 -5.41 -7.49 -10.68
N SER A 129 -5.60 -8.05 -9.48
CA SER A 129 -6.91 -8.52 -9.05
C SER A 129 -7.04 -8.51 -7.53
N TYR A 130 -8.24 -8.13 -7.06
CA TYR A 130 -8.60 -8.22 -5.65
C TYR A 130 -9.00 -9.63 -5.22
N THR A 131 -9.56 -10.41 -6.15
CA THR A 131 -10.19 -11.71 -5.87
C THR A 131 -9.28 -12.87 -6.23
N ASP A 132 -8.38 -12.67 -7.19
CA ASP A 132 -7.49 -13.72 -7.65
C ASP A 132 -6.47 -14.07 -6.56
N LYS A 133 -6.41 -15.36 -6.23
CA LYS A 133 -5.44 -15.88 -5.28
C LYS A 133 -4.07 -16.04 -5.93
N ASN A 134 -3.99 -16.35 -7.21
CA ASN A 134 -2.75 -16.64 -7.90
C ASN A 134 -2.63 -15.79 -9.17
N VAL A 135 -2.73 -14.47 -9.00
CA VAL A 135 -2.65 -13.49 -10.10
C VAL A 135 -1.45 -13.73 -11.02
N VAL A 136 -0.31 -14.14 -10.47
CA VAL A 136 0.91 -14.42 -11.23
C VAL A 136 0.72 -15.60 -12.17
N SER A 137 0.21 -16.74 -11.68
CA SER A 137 0.02 -17.92 -12.52
C SER A 137 -1.06 -17.68 -13.56
N ASN A 138 -2.17 -17.05 -13.18
CA ASN A 138 -3.29 -16.82 -14.07
C ASN A 138 -2.92 -15.85 -15.19
N ALA A 139 -2.30 -14.71 -14.86
CA ALA A 139 -1.84 -13.76 -15.88
C ALA A 139 -0.77 -14.37 -16.79
N THR A 140 0.19 -15.12 -16.22
CA THR A 140 1.23 -15.78 -17.03
C THR A 140 0.63 -16.82 -17.98
N GLN A 141 -0.39 -17.57 -17.54
CA GLN A 141 -1.08 -18.53 -18.40
C GLN A 141 -1.89 -17.83 -19.50
N THR A 142 -2.70 -16.83 -19.14
CA THR A 142 -3.55 -16.08 -20.06
C THR A 142 -2.76 -15.37 -21.16
N PHE A 143 -1.62 -14.77 -20.82
CA PHE A 143 -0.81 -13.99 -21.75
C PHE A 143 0.42 -14.74 -22.28
N SER A 144 0.55 -16.04 -22.01
CA SER A 144 1.74 -16.84 -22.35
C SER A 144 2.18 -16.77 -23.83
N SER A 145 1.24 -16.53 -24.75
CA SER A 145 1.51 -16.40 -26.19
C SER A 145 1.99 -15.02 -26.62
N THR A 146 1.77 -13.97 -25.83
CA THR A 146 2.02 -12.57 -26.22
C THR A 146 3.00 -11.85 -25.29
N HIS A 147 3.00 -12.21 -24.00
CA HIS A 147 3.80 -11.56 -22.97
C HIS A 147 4.41 -12.57 -22.02
N ARG A 148 5.56 -12.21 -21.44
CA ARG A 148 6.20 -12.91 -20.33
C ARG A 148 6.11 -12.09 -19.05
N LEU A 149 6.15 -12.78 -17.91
CA LEU A 149 6.26 -12.13 -16.61
C LEU A 149 7.55 -11.31 -16.52
N LEU A 150 7.43 -10.02 -16.18
CA LEU A 150 8.56 -9.16 -15.87
C LEU A 150 8.82 -9.15 -14.36
N PHE A 151 7.81 -8.84 -13.55
CA PHE A 151 7.86 -8.95 -12.08
C PHE A 151 6.47 -8.94 -11.45
N PRO A 152 6.27 -9.60 -10.30
CA PRO A 152 5.08 -9.46 -9.48
C PRO A 152 5.20 -8.25 -8.52
N VAL A 153 4.05 -7.72 -8.08
CA VAL A 153 3.97 -6.63 -7.10
C VAL A 153 3.17 -7.07 -5.88
N GLN A 154 3.80 -6.96 -4.71
CA GLN A 154 3.19 -7.30 -3.44
C GLN A 154 2.33 -6.15 -2.91
N ALA A 155 1.16 -6.50 -2.38
CA ALA A 155 0.23 -5.59 -1.75
C ALA A 155 -0.20 -6.10 -0.37
N PHE A 156 -0.70 -5.17 0.45
CA PHE A 156 -1.30 -5.49 1.73
C PHE A 156 -2.44 -6.51 1.60
N GLN A 157 -2.40 -7.56 2.43
CA GLN A 157 -3.46 -8.54 2.54
C GLN A 157 -4.24 -8.39 3.85
N ARG A 158 -3.52 -8.48 4.98
CA ARG A 158 -4.12 -8.36 6.32
C ARG A 158 -3.05 -8.11 7.38
N VAL A 159 -3.47 -7.56 8.52
CA VAL A 159 -2.71 -7.62 9.78
C VAL A 159 -3.19 -8.82 10.57
N TYR A 160 -2.29 -9.55 11.21
CA TYR A 160 -2.64 -10.62 12.15
C TYR A 160 -1.72 -10.59 13.36
N MET A 161 -2.19 -11.16 14.47
CA MET A 161 -1.42 -11.23 15.71
C MET A 161 -0.62 -12.53 15.75
N ARG A 162 0.70 -12.43 15.89
CA ARG A 162 1.61 -13.58 16.07
C ARG A 162 1.95 -13.74 17.55
N ARG A 163 1.86 -14.97 18.06
CA ARG A 163 2.32 -15.31 19.41
C ARG A 163 3.84 -15.51 19.45
N SER A 164 4.47 -15.07 20.52
CA SER A 164 5.90 -15.20 20.81
C SER A 164 6.10 -15.83 22.19
N SER A 165 7.20 -16.56 22.37
CA SER A 165 7.61 -17.12 23.67
C SER A 165 8.26 -16.09 24.60
N ALA A 166 8.74 -14.98 24.05
CA ALA A 166 9.33 -13.87 24.79
C ALA A 166 8.51 -12.59 24.63
N PHE A 167 8.60 -11.70 25.62
CA PHE A 167 7.95 -10.39 25.57
C PHE A 167 8.43 -9.58 24.35
N PRO A 168 7.53 -8.98 23.54
CA PRO A 168 6.07 -9.03 23.68
C PRO A 168 5.48 -10.37 23.21
N TYR A 169 4.65 -11.00 24.06
CA TYR A 169 4.05 -12.32 23.80
C TYR A 169 3.08 -12.33 22.61
N ILE A 170 2.59 -11.17 22.20
CA ILE A 170 1.74 -10.97 21.02
C ILE A 170 2.27 -9.76 20.26
N TRP A 171 2.51 -9.92 18.96
CA TRP A 171 2.97 -8.84 18.09
C TRP A 171 2.20 -8.79 16.77
N PRO A 172 1.78 -7.60 16.30
CA PRO A 172 1.11 -7.46 15.02
C PRO A 172 2.09 -7.69 13.86
N VAL A 173 1.67 -8.49 12.89
CA VAL A 173 2.43 -8.79 11.67
C VAL A 173 1.59 -8.44 10.46
N VAL A 174 2.19 -7.69 9.54
CA VAL A 174 1.58 -7.35 8.25
C VAL A 174 1.89 -8.47 7.26
N LYS A 175 0.85 -9.09 6.72
CA LYS A 175 0.97 -10.08 5.64
C LYS A 175 0.80 -9.38 4.29
N LEU A 176 1.80 -9.52 3.44
CA LEU A 176 1.76 -9.10 2.04
C LEU A 176 1.48 -10.30 1.13
N ARG A 177 0.91 -10.02 -0.04
CA ARG A 177 0.65 -11.00 -1.10
C ARG A 177 0.79 -10.34 -2.46
N GLU A 178 1.26 -11.09 -3.45
CA GLU A 178 1.19 -10.68 -4.85
C GLU A 178 -0.28 -10.50 -5.26
N LYS A 179 -0.63 -9.28 -5.68
CA LYS A 179 -1.97 -8.93 -6.19
C LYS A 179 -1.94 -8.33 -7.59
N MET A 180 -0.75 -8.13 -8.13
CA MET A 180 -0.52 -7.52 -9.42
C MET A 180 0.76 -8.06 -10.05
N VAL A 181 0.81 -8.03 -11.37
CA VAL A 181 1.97 -8.34 -12.18
C VAL A 181 2.20 -7.25 -13.22
N VAL A 182 3.46 -7.13 -13.59
CA VAL A 182 3.86 -6.43 -14.82
C VAL A 182 4.37 -7.46 -15.79
N LEU A 183 3.79 -7.46 -16.99
CA LEU A 183 4.17 -8.33 -18.09
C LEU A 183 4.88 -7.51 -19.16
N LYS A 184 5.84 -8.12 -19.87
CA LYS A 184 6.54 -7.54 -21.02
C LYS A 184 6.20 -8.36 -22.26
N LYS A 185 5.91 -7.68 -23.38
CA LYS A 185 5.69 -8.31 -24.67
C LYS A 185 6.85 -9.22 -25.08
N LEU A 186 6.54 -10.34 -25.74
CA LEU A 186 7.53 -11.21 -26.37
C LEU A 186 8.09 -10.51 -27.62
N ASP A 187 9.39 -10.65 -27.84
CA ASP A 187 10.07 -10.13 -29.03
C ASP A 187 9.71 -10.93 -30.29
#